data_AF-A0AA39VZ36-F1
#
_entry.id   AF-A0AA39VZ36-F1
#
_cell.length_a   1.000
_cell.length_b   1.000
_cell.length_c   1.000
_cell.angle_alpha   90.00
_cell.angle_beta   90.00
_cell.angle_gamma   90.00
#
_symmetry.space_group_name_H-M   'P 1'
#
loop_
_entity.id
_entity.type
_entity.pdbx_description
1 polymer ?
#
loop_
_entity_poly.entity_id
_entity_poly.type
_entity_poly.pdbx_seq_one_letter_code
_entity_poly.pdbx_strand_id
1 'polypeptide(L)'
;MIAKVGELRVSISKKEVVAAVLPLQEHWLPLSNLDLLLPPVDVGVLFCYQNTTSHGFGAMVGALKKAMAQALVSYYALAGEVVPNSVGEPEILCNNRGVDFIEAHADVELKHLNLYNPDDTIEGKLVPNKKKGVLAVQATQLKCGGLVVGCTFDHRVADAYSANMFLVSWADLAQSNPISQLPCFRRSLLNPRRPGCIDPTLDDMYVPISTLPPPKQLLEDDDDHLISRIYYVTIDQLNHLQSLATSNGHKRTKLEAFSAFLWKMVAQCDKKTSTKLQKWESLSMEGVGYVKEEARKQVHDFLENAVTKDHFLGLIDWVEAHRPEPALAKIYSSGSSSEDGPALWCHRASDSRFPRWTSGGVSRFSGHTIFRGAATPVMLCQCPLRLGTVMDSIHAPNEEAVGVYRDPGL
;
A
#
# COMPACT_ATOMS: atom_id res chain seq x y z
N MET A 1 29.78 -13.48 -8.10
CA MET A 1 29.93 -12.05 -7.80
C MET A 1 28.90 -11.30 -8.62
N ILE A 2 27.83 -10.82 -7.98
CA ILE A 2 26.85 -9.95 -8.65
C ILE A 2 27.47 -8.56 -8.61
N ALA A 3 27.78 -8.00 -9.77
CA ALA A 3 28.23 -6.62 -9.88
C ALA A 3 27.16 -5.72 -9.25
N LYS A 4 27.53 -4.88 -8.28
CA LYS A 4 26.67 -3.77 -7.83
C LYS A 4 26.37 -2.94 -9.08
N VAL A 5 25.13 -3.02 -9.56
CA VAL A 5 24.61 -2.03 -10.51
C VAL A 5 24.76 -0.67 -9.81
N GLY A 6 25.34 0.31 -10.51
CA GLY A 6 25.64 1.61 -9.94
C GLY A 6 24.41 2.22 -9.23
N GLU A 7 24.64 2.95 -8.14
CA GLU A 7 23.60 3.59 -7.34
C GLU A 7 22.68 4.44 -8.23
N LEU A 8 21.37 4.19 -8.19
CA LEU A 8 20.38 4.97 -8.93
C LEU A 8 20.46 6.44 -8.50
N ARG A 9 20.96 7.30 -9.40
CA ARG A 9 21.05 8.75 -9.17
C ARG A 9 19.80 9.44 -9.71
N VAL A 10 19.05 10.06 -8.81
CA VAL A 10 17.91 10.93 -9.13
C VAL A 10 18.31 12.37 -8.82
N SER A 11 18.16 13.25 -9.81
CA SER A 11 18.47 14.69 -9.69
C SER A 11 17.18 15.48 -9.76
N ILE A 12 16.91 16.30 -8.75
CA ILE A 12 15.71 17.16 -8.72
C ILE A 12 15.98 18.40 -9.55
N SER A 13 15.12 18.66 -10.53
CA SER A 13 15.21 19.84 -11.39
C SER A 13 14.32 20.99 -10.90
N LYS A 14 13.12 20.71 -10.40
CA LYS A 14 12.18 21.73 -9.92
C LYS A 14 11.35 21.22 -8.75
N LYS A 15 11.00 22.13 -7.82
CA LYS A 15 9.99 21.91 -6.78
C LYS A 15 9.01 23.07 -6.82
N GLU A 16 7.73 22.76 -6.81
CA GLU A 16 6.68 23.78 -6.66
C GLU A 16 5.47 23.21 -5.95
N VAL A 17 4.53 24.09 -5.61
CA VAL A 17 3.28 23.73 -4.96
C VAL A 17 2.15 23.88 -5.96
N VAL A 18 1.37 22.83 -6.18
CA VAL A 18 0.19 22.84 -7.04
C VAL A 18 -1.05 22.94 -6.16
N ALA A 19 -1.67 24.11 -6.14
CA ALA A 19 -2.94 24.35 -5.45
C ALA A 19 -4.13 24.14 -6.39
N ALA A 20 -5.35 24.08 -5.83
CA ALA A 20 -6.56 24.08 -6.62
C ALA A 20 -6.66 25.33 -7.49
N VAL A 21 -7.17 25.17 -8.73
CA VAL A 21 -7.24 26.25 -9.73
C VAL A 21 -8.29 27.31 -9.40
N LEU A 22 -9.24 26.99 -8.51
CA LEU A 22 -10.26 27.92 -8.03
C LEU A 22 -10.02 28.27 -6.57
N PRO A 23 -10.41 29.48 -6.11
CA PRO A 23 -10.43 29.81 -4.70
C PRO A 23 -11.28 28.81 -3.92
N LEU A 24 -10.75 28.33 -2.79
CA LEU A 24 -11.45 27.45 -1.88
C LEU A 24 -11.60 28.14 -0.53
N GLN A 25 -12.76 28.00 0.09
CA GLN A 25 -12.98 28.49 1.44
C GLN A 25 -12.25 27.59 2.43
N GLU A 26 -11.46 28.21 3.31
CA GLU A 26 -10.84 27.51 4.42
C GLU A 26 -11.90 26.97 5.38
N HIS A 27 -11.80 25.69 5.69
CA HIS A 27 -12.65 25.02 6.67
C HIS A 27 -11.95 23.77 7.20
N TRP A 28 -12.47 23.25 8.30
CA TRP A 28 -12.01 22.01 8.90
C TRP A 28 -12.93 20.87 8.49
N LEU A 29 -12.33 19.74 8.10
CA LEU A 29 -13.03 18.49 7.93
C LEU A 29 -12.65 17.53 9.05
N PRO A 30 -13.61 17.09 9.89
CA PRO A 30 -13.34 16.09 10.90
C PRO A 30 -12.99 14.77 10.23
N LEU A 31 -12.19 13.97 10.94
CA LEU A 31 -11.91 12.58 10.61
C LEU A 31 -13.02 11.67 11.20
N SER A 32 -13.29 10.55 10.55
CA SER A 32 -14.16 9.50 11.09
C SER A 32 -13.40 8.63 12.09
N ASN A 33 -14.11 7.86 12.90
CA ASN A 33 -13.50 6.89 13.80
C ASN A 33 -12.59 5.89 13.06
N LEU A 34 -12.91 5.49 11.83
CA LEU A 34 -12.04 4.59 11.05
C LEU A 34 -10.76 5.28 10.56
N ASP A 35 -10.80 6.59 10.29
CA ASP A 35 -9.61 7.38 9.94
C ASP A 35 -8.69 7.59 11.16
N LEU A 36 -9.29 7.68 12.36
CA LEU A 36 -8.60 7.83 13.64
C LEU A 36 -8.03 6.52 14.19
N LEU A 37 -8.45 5.38 13.63
CA LEU A 37 -8.01 4.06 14.09
C LEU A 37 -6.50 3.94 14.00
N LEU A 38 -5.89 4.34 12.87
CA LEU A 38 -4.47 4.11 12.61
C LEU A 38 -3.60 5.32 13.01
N PRO A 39 -2.34 5.07 13.42
CA PRO A 39 -1.37 6.14 13.61
C PRO A 39 -1.03 6.84 12.27
N PRO A 40 -0.34 7.99 12.30
CA PRO A 40 0.10 8.67 11.08
C PRO A 40 1.01 7.77 10.24
N VAL A 41 0.52 7.29 9.10
CA VAL A 41 1.26 6.43 8.16
C VAL A 41 1.23 7.07 6.78
N ASP A 42 2.41 7.17 6.15
CA ASP A 42 2.52 7.60 4.78
C ASP A 42 2.56 6.39 3.82
N VAL A 43 1.80 6.48 2.73
CA VAL A 43 1.68 5.40 1.73
C VAL A 43 2.12 5.91 0.37
N GLY A 44 3.10 5.23 -0.20
CA GLY A 44 3.66 5.52 -1.51
C GLY A 44 2.98 4.74 -2.62
N VAL A 45 2.80 5.35 -3.77
CA VAL A 45 2.47 4.65 -5.02
C VAL A 45 3.37 5.16 -6.13
N LEU A 46 3.73 4.29 -7.06
CA LEU A 46 4.61 4.59 -8.18
C LEU A 46 3.99 4.06 -9.46
N PHE A 47 4.01 4.89 -10.48
CA PHE A 47 3.57 4.57 -11.82
C PHE A 47 4.73 4.70 -12.80
N CYS A 48 4.93 3.69 -13.64
CA CYS A 48 5.93 3.72 -14.69
C CYS A 48 5.24 3.83 -16.05
N TYR A 49 5.77 4.70 -16.92
CA TYR A 49 5.26 4.94 -18.26
C TYR A 49 6.39 4.89 -19.28
N GLN A 50 6.19 4.09 -20.32
CA GLN A 50 7.03 4.15 -21.52
C GLN A 50 6.77 5.45 -22.27
N ASN A 51 7.81 5.97 -22.91
CA ASN A 51 7.62 7.10 -23.81
C ASN A 51 7.07 6.62 -25.14
N THR A 52 5.76 6.73 -25.30
CA THR A 52 5.05 6.39 -26.55
C THR A 52 4.64 7.62 -27.35
N THR A 53 4.93 8.82 -26.85
CA THR A 53 4.49 10.09 -27.44
C THR A 53 5.68 10.93 -27.90
N SER A 54 5.44 11.86 -28.81
CA SER A 54 6.44 12.87 -29.22
C SER A 54 6.53 14.05 -28.25
N HIS A 55 5.78 14.03 -27.14
CA HIS A 55 5.75 15.14 -26.18
C HIS A 55 7.01 15.16 -25.32
N GLY A 56 7.60 16.35 -25.18
CA GLY A 56 8.70 16.57 -24.24
C GLY A 56 8.23 16.45 -22.79
N PHE A 57 9.15 16.11 -21.88
CA PHE A 57 8.89 15.97 -20.46
C PHE A 57 8.17 17.17 -19.83
N GLY A 58 8.59 18.40 -20.16
CA GLY A 58 7.94 19.61 -19.66
C GLY A 58 6.47 19.74 -20.07
N ALA A 59 6.10 19.27 -21.27
CA ALA A 59 4.70 19.28 -21.72
C ALA A 59 3.87 18.24 -20.94
N MET A 60 4.41 17.05 -20.71
CA MET A 60 3.75 16.01 -19.90
C MET A 60 3.55 16.48 -18.45
N VAL A 61 4.60 17.03 -17.82
CA VAL A 61 4.51 17.56 -16.45
C VAL A 61 3.54 18.75 -16.38
N GLY A 62 3.55 19.64 -17.36
CA GLY A 62 2.60 20.74 -17.45
C GLY A 62 1.14 20.26 -17.49
N ALA A 63 0.86 19.22 -18.28
CA ALA A 63 -0.46 18.60 -18.33
C ALA A 63 -0.85 17.97 -16.98
N LEU A 64 0.06 17.24 -16.34
CA LEU A 64 -0.15 16.65 -15.01
C LEU A 64 -0.47 17.71 -13.95
N LYS A 65 0.31 18.80 -13.89
CA LYS A 65 0.08 19.90 -12.93
C LYS A 65 -1.24 20.61 -13.15
N LYS A 66 -1.56 20.92 -14.41
CA LYS A 66 -2.84 21.55 -14.77
C LYS A 66 -4.02 20.67 -14.35
N ALA A 67 -3.95 19.38 -14.68
CA ALA A 67 -5.00 18.42 -14.32
C ALA A 67 -5.11 18.25 -12.79
N MET A 68 -4.01 18.27 -12.06
CA MET A 68 -4.02 18.22 -10.59
C MET A 68 -4.70 19.46 -10.01
N ALA A 69 -4.34 20.66 -10.46
CA ALA A 69 -4.98 21.89 -10.02
C ALA A 69 -6.51 21.88 -10.26
N GLN A 70 -6.96 21.26 -11.35
CA GLN A 70 -8.39 21.05 -11.62
C GLN A 70 -9.01 19.99 -10.70
N ALA A 71 -8.35 18.84 -10.51
CA ALA A 71 -8.84 17.75 -9.66
C ALA A 71 -9.00 18.20 -8.20
N LEU A 72 -8.05 18.99 -7.69
CA LEU A 72 -8.04 19.49 -6.31
C LEU A 72 -9.23 20.42 -6.00
N VAL A 73 -9.98 20.91 -6.98
CA VAL A 73 -11.25 21.61 -6.73
C VAL A 73 -12.28 20.64 -6.12
N SER A 74 -12.39 19.43 -6.68
CA SER A 74 -13.31 18.40 -6.18
C SER A 74 -12.69 17.62 -5.02
N TYR A 75 -11.39 17.36 -5.06
CA TYR A 75 -10.63 16.59 -4.08
C TYR A 75 -9.86 17.52 -3.11
N TYR A 76 -10.51 18.59 -2.66
CA TYR A 76 -9.87 19.68 -1.90
C TYR A 76 -9.16 19.25 -0.62
N ALA A 77 -9.64 18.18 0.04
CA ALA A 77 -8.98 17.64 1.24
C ALA A 77 -7.53 17.22 0.99
N LEU A 78 -7.19 16.79 -0.24
CA LEU A 78 -5.82 16.41 -0.60
C LEU A 78 -4.87 17.61 -0.78
N ALA A 79 -5.43 18.81 -0.92
CA ALA A 79 -4.69 20.08 -0.92
C ALA A 79 -4.61 20.71 0.49
N GLY A 80 -5.09 20.02 1.52
CA GLY A 80 -5.07 20.50 2.90
C GLY A 80 -3.87 20.02 3.70
N GLU A 81 -3.98 20.17 5.02
CA GLU A 81 -2.98 19.74 6.00
C GLU A 81 -3.68 19.00 7.14
N VAL A 82 -3.05 17.96 7.69
CA VAL A 82 -3.54 17.30 8.91
C VAL A 82 -2.96 18.04 10.11
N VAL A 83 -3.84 18.63 10.92
CA VAL A 83 -3.50 19.45 12.10
C VAL A 83 -4.19 18.89 13.34
N PRO A 84 -3.62 19.05 14.55
CA PRO A 84 -4.31 18.65 15.77
C PRO A 84 -5.46 19.61 16.10
N ASN A 85 -6.59 19.06 16.56
CA ASN A 85 -7.71 19.83 17.11
C ASN A 85 -7.44 20.19 18.60
N SER A 86 -8.43 20.79 19.28
CA SER A 86 -8.30 21.23 20.67
C SER A 86 -8.02 20.12 21.68
N VAL A 87 -8.28 18.85 21.33
CA VAL A 87 -8.01 17.67 22.18
C VAL A 87 -6.83 16.84 21.67
N GLY A 88 -6.11 17.33 20.65
CA GLY A 88 -4.90 16.71 20.11
C GLY A 88 -5.14 15.67 19.02
N GLU A 89 -6.38 15.43 18.60
CA GLU A 89 -6.71 14.49 17.52
C GLU A 89 -6.49 15.12 16.15
N PRO A 90 -6.13 14.32 15.12
CA PRO A 90 -5.96 14.83 13.78
C PRO A 90 -7.29 15.28 13.16
N GLU A 91 -7.25 16.44 12.51
CA GLU A 91 -8.32 17.02 11.70
C GLU A 91 -7.72 17.56 10.40
N ILE A 92 -8.50 17.60 9.32
CA ILE A 92 -8.01 18.12 8.04
C ILE A 92 -8.36 19.60 7.93
N LEU A 93 -7.34 20.46 7.95
CA LEU A 93 -7.46 21.86 7.57
C LEU A 93 -7.46 21.97 6.05
N CYS A 94 -8.62 22.25 5.46
CA CYS A 94 -8.80 22.43 4.02
C CYS A 94 -8.50 23.89 3.62
N ASN A 95 -7.23 24.29 3.73
CA ASN A 95 -6.73 25.65 3.47
C ASN A 95 -6.18 25.86 2.04
N ASN A 96 -6.33 24.88 1.15
CA ASN A 96 -5.74 24.89 -0.19
C ASN A 96 -4.23 25.17 -0.19
N ARG A 97 -3.51 24.69 0.83
CA ARG A 97 -2.04 24.71 0.87
C ARG A 97 -1.43 24.15 -0.40
N GLY A 98 -2.08 23.14 -1.00
CA GLY A 98 -1.67 22.51 -2.26
C GLY A 98 -0.73 21.33 -2.08
N VAL A 99 -0.35 20.73 -3.20
CA VAL A 99 0.44 19.50 -3.27
C VAL A 99 1.88 19.84 -3.62
N ASP A 100 2.84 19.32 -2.86
CA ASP A 100 4.26 19.40 -3.24
C ASP A 100 4.48 18.59 -4.51
N PHE A 101 4.90 19.25 -5.59
CA PHE A 101 5.17 18.64 -6.88
C PHE A 101 6.64 18.80 -7.25
N ILE A 102 7.31 17.66 -7.44
CA ILE A 102 8.74 17.57 -7.72
C ILE A 102 8.93 17.11 -9.16
N GLU A 103 9.81 17.79 -9.90
CA GLU A 103 10.33 17.31 -11.18
C GLU A 103 11.75 16.79 -10.97
N ALA A 104 12.06 15.65 -11.56
CA ALA A 104 13.37 15.02 -11.44
C ALA A 104 13.80 14.31 -12.72
N HIS A 105 15.09 13.99 -12.80
CA HIS A 105 15.68 13.15 -13.85
C HIS A 105 16.48 12.02 -13.22
N ALA A 106 16.35 10.82 -13.76
CA ALA A 106 17.14 9.66 -13.37
C ALA A 106 17.93 9.13 -14.57
N ASP A 107 19.25 8.96 -14.40
CA ASP A 107 20.14 8.42 -15.44
C ASP A 107 20.05 6.88 -15.50
N VAL A 108 18.84 6.40 -15.73
CA VAL A 108 18.52 4.97 -15.87
C VAL A 108 17.43 4.81 -16.92
N GLU A 109 17.44 3.69 -17.64
CA GLU A 109 16.32 3.34 -18.53
C GLU A 109 15.26 2.56 -17.76
N LEU A 110 14.00 2.66 -18.17
CA LEU A 110 12.89 1.96 -17.52
C LEU A 110 13.13 0.44 -17.39
N LYS A 111 13.68 -0.20 -18.42
CA LYS A 111 13.99 -1.64 -18.43
C LYS A 111 15.07 -2.04 -17.42
N HIS A 112 15.86 -1.08 -16.93
CA HIS A 112 16.91 -1.31 -15.93
C HIS A 112 16.46 -0.91 -14.51
N LEU A 113 15.21 -0.46 -14.32
CA LEU A 113 14.66 -0.26 -12.98
C LEU A 113 14.42 -1.63 -12.34
N ASN A 114 15.17 -1.93 -11.28
CA ASN A 114 14.94 -3.11 -10.47
C ASN A 114 13.72 -2.91 -9.56
N LEU A 115 12.53 -3.22 -10.08
CA LEU A 115 11.30 -3.18 -9.30
C LEU A 115 11.22 -4.33 -8.28
N TYR A 116 12.02 -5.40 -8.42
CA TYR A 116 12.02 -6.50 -7.48
C TYR A 116 12.54 -6.08 -6.11
N ASN A 117 13.52 -5.18 -6.04
CA ASN A 117 14.01 -4.59 -4.79
C ASN A 117 13.63 -3.10 -4.70
N PRO A 118 12.41 -2.76 -4.25
CA PRO A 118 11.96 -1.37 -4.12
C PRO A 118 12.76 -0.56 -3.09
N ASP A 119 13.44 -1.18 -2.14
CA ASP A 119 14.26 -0.46 -1.15
C ASP A 119 15.48 0.18 -1.83
N ASP A 120 16.07 -0.54 -2.79
CA ASP A 120 17.22 -0.03 -3.55
C ASP A 120 16.84 1.03 -4.58
N THR A 121 15.70 0.89 -5.25
CA THR A 121 15.38 1.67 -6.47
C THR A 121 14.27 2.68 -6.31
N ILE A 122 13.35 2.48 -5.37
CA ILE A 122 12.15 3.31 -5.25
C ILE A 122 12.25 4.23 -4.03
N GLU A 123 12.63 3.69 -2.87
CA GLU A 123 12.58 4.40 -1.60
C GLU A 123 13.44 5.66 -1.58
N GLY A 124 12.82 6.80 -1.25
CA GLY A 124 13.49 8.10 -1.19
C GLY A 124 14.08 8.59 -2.52
N LYS A 125 13.87 7.87 -3.62
CA LYS A 125 14.45 8.14 -4.94
C LYS A 125 13.38 8.48 -5.96
N LEU A 126 12.43 7.57 -6.19
CA LEU A 126 11.39 7.72 -7.23
C LEU A 126 10.01 8.06 -6.67
N VAL A 127 9.81 7.81 -5.37
CA VAL A 127 8.62 8.21 -4.61
C VAL A 127 9.02 9.29 -3.62
N PRO A 128 8.30 10.43 -3.55
CA PRO A 128 8.72 11.55 -2.72
C PRO A 128 8.46 11.27 -1.24
N ASN A 129 9.40 11.62 -0.36
CA ASN A 129 9.12 11.67 1.07
C ASN A 129 8.24 12.90 1.35
N LYS A 130 7.00 12.67 1.80
CA LYS A 130 6.06 13.74 2.11
C LYS A 130 6.53 14.48 3.37
N LYS A 131 6.76 15.78 3.27
CA LYS A 131 7.21 16.63 4.40
C LYS A 131 6.06 17.36 5.08
N LYS A 132 5.07 17.78 4.29
CA LYS A 132 3.92 18.59 4.72
C LYS A 132 2.71 18.24 3.84
N GLY A 133 1.53 18.68 4.28
CA GLY A 133 0.28 18.44 3.58
C GLY A 133 -0.15 16.98 3.59
N VAL A 134 -1.20 16.71 2.82
CA VAL A 134 -1.79 15.37 2.69
C VAL A 134 -1.15 14.54 1.58
N LEU A 135 -0.69 15.18 0.50
CA LEU A 135 -0.17 14.52 -0.70
C LEU A 135 1.13 15.19 -1.18
N ALA A 136 2.10 14.38 -1.59
CA ALA A 136 3.28 14.81 -2.36
C ALA A 136 3.42 13.98 -3.63
N VAL A 137 3.91 14.59 -4.72
CA VAL A 137 4.06 13.98 -6.03
C VAL A 137 5.44 14.27 -6.64
N GLN A 138 6.03 13.28 -7.29
CA GLN A 138 7.26 13.41 -8.05
C GLN A 138 7.09 12.84 -9.46
N ALA A 139 7.35 13.66 -10.48
CA ALA A 139 7.49 13.24 -11.87
C ALA A 139 8.98 13.13 -12.22
N THR A 140 9.45 11.93 -12.56
CA THR A 140 10.85 11.64 -12.86
C THR A 140 11.00 11.21 -14.32
N GLN A 141 11.77 11.96 -15.11
CA GLN A 141 12.15 11.55 -16.46
C GLN A 141 13.29 10.53 -16.40
N LEU A 142 13.15 9.44 -17.14
CA LEU A 142 14.17 8.41 -17.31
C LEU A 142 15.04 8.69 -18.55
N LYS A 143 16.23 8.08 -18.60
CA LYS A 143 17.17 8.20 -19.73
C LYS A 143 16.56 7.82 -21.08
N CYS A 144 15.68 6.82 -21.09
CA CYS A 144 14.95 6.38 -22.28
C CYS A 144 13.75 7.29 -22.64
N GLY A 145 13.61 8.44 -22.00
CA GLY A 145 12.47 9.35 -22.13
C GLY A 145 11.22 8.91 -21.37
N GLY A 146 11.21 7.72 -20.77
CA GLY A 146 10.10 7.22 -19.95
C GLY A 146 9.83 8.13 -18.75
N LEU A 147 8.63 8.00 -18.17
CA LEU A 147 8.18 8.81 -17.05
C LEU A 147 7.85 7.91 -15.87
N VAL A 148 8.32 8.29 -14.68
CA VAL A 148 7.88 7.72 -13.41
C VAL A 148 7.11 8.77 -12.63
N VAL A 149 5.90 8.45 -12.16
CA VAL A 149 5.11 9.30 -11.27
C VAL A 149 4.99 8.63 -9.91
N GLY A 150 5.70 9.14 -8.92
CA GLY A 150 5.59 8.71 -7.52
C GLY A 150 4.64 9.63 -6.75
N CYS A 151 3.78 9.08 -5.91
CA CYS A 151 2.89 9.84 -5.02
C CYS A 151 3.00 9.29 -3.59
N THR A 152 2.86 10.16 -2.59
CA THR A 152 2.85 9.76 -1.17
C THR A 152 1.69 10.42 -0.47
N PHE A 153 0.81 9.62 0.13
CA PHE A 153 -0.42 10.02 0.79
C PHE A 153 -0.33 9.87 2.31
N ASP A 154 -0.95 10.78 3.06
CA ASP A 154 -1.27 10.55 4.46
C ASP A 154 -2.48 9.59 4.54
N HIS A 155 -2.25 8.37 5.01
CA HIS A 155 -3.25 7.30 4.98
C HIS A 155 -4.50 7.62 5.82
N ARG A 156 -4.41 8.54 6.79
CA ARG A 156 -5.55 8.98 7.61
C ARG A 156 -6.59 9.76 6.79
N VAL A 157 -6.24 10.24 5.59
CA VAL A 157 -7.14 11.05 4.77
C VAL A 157 -7.91 10.22 3.74
N ALA A 158 -7.32 9.14 3.26
CA ALA A 158 -7.89 8.29 2.23
C ALA A 158 -7.38 6.86 2.32
N ASP A 159 -8.31 5.90 2.28
CA ASP A 159 -8.00 4.51 2.02
C ASP A 159 -7.54 4.29 0.56
N ALA A 160 -7.09 3.08 0.25
CA ALA A 160 -6.61 2.74 -1.09
C ALA A 160 -7.67 2.99 -2.19
N TYR A 161 -8.95 2.80 -1.88
CA TYR A 161 -10.03 3.01 -2.85
C TYR A 161 -10.22 4.50 -3.16
N SER A 162 -10.29 5.34 -2.13
CA SER A 162 -10.48 6.79 -2.26
C SER A 162 -9.25 7.47 -2.85
N ALA A 163 -8.04 7.02 -2.49
CA ALA A 163 -6.80 7.46 -3.11
C ALA A 163 -6.78 7.11 -4.62
N ASN A 164 -7.22 5.91 -4.99
CA ASN A 164 -7.36 5.53 -6.39
C ASN A 164 -8.41 6.38 -7.13
N MET A 165 -9.56 6.68 -6.52
CA MET A 165 -10.55 7.58 -7.13
C MET A 165 -9.93 8.93 -7.54
N PHE A 166 -9.08 9.51 -6.69
CA PHE A 166 -8.34 10.72 -7.02
C PHE A 166 -7.36 10.51 -8.18
N LEU A 167 -6.53 9.46 -8.13
CA LEU A 167 -5.53 9.17 -9.16
C LEU A 167 -6.17 8.98 -10.55
N VAL A 168 -7.33 8.32 -10.60
CA VAL A 168 -8.15 8.15 -11.80
C VAL A 168 -8.71 9.46 -12.30
N SER A 169 -9.33 10.24 -11.41
CA SER A 169 -9.88 11.55 -11.77
C SER A 169 -8.82 12.52 -12.27
N TRP A 170 -7.64 12.49 -11.66
CA TRP A 170 -6.48 13.28 -12.06
C TRP A 170 -6.00 12.86 -13.46
N ALA A 171 -5.93 11.57 -13.73
CA ALA A 171 -5.55 11.05 -15.03
C ALA A 171 -6.60 11.28 -16.13
N ASP A 172 -7.90 11.25 -15.79
CA ASP A 172 -8.99 11.63 -16.70
C ASP A 172 -8.81 13.08 -17.14
N LEU A 173 -8.61 14.00 -16.18
CA LEU A 173 -8.39 15.42 -16.46
C LEU A 173 -7.10 15.68 -17.25
N ALA A 174 -6.04 14.92 -17.01
CA ALA A 174 -4.81 15.01 -17.80
C ALA A 174 -5.01 14.63 -19.28
N GLN A 175 -6.00 13.77 -19.56
CA GLN A 175 -6.45 13.41 -20.91
C GLN A 175 -7.57 14.32 -21.43
N SER A 176 -7.92 15.39 -20.70
CA SER A 176 -9.06 16.26 -21.00
C SER A 176 -10.42 15.55 -20.96
N ASN A 177 -10.52 14.44 -20.23
CA ASN A 177 -11.79 13.78 -19.91
C ASN A 177 -12.39 14.38 -18.63
N PRO A 178 -13.74 14.40 -18.50
CA PRO A 178 -14.39 14.80 -17.26
C PRO A 178 -14.15 13.78 -16.14
N ILE A 179 -14.22 14.24 -14.89
CA ILE A 179 -14.17 13.35 -13.72
C ILE A 179 -15.36 12.38 -13.76
N SER A 180 -15.07 11.09 -13.74
CA SER A 180 -16.09 10.03 -13.80
C SER A 180 -16.87 9.86 -12.50
N GLN A 181 -16.24 10.08 -11.35
CA GLN A 181 -16.87 9.91 -10.03
C GLN A 181 -16.39 11.01 -9.07
N LEU A 182 -17.33 11.78 -8.52
CA LEU A 182 -17.02 12.83 -7.54
C LEU A 182 -16.80 12.25 -6.13
N PRO A 183 -15.88 12.82 -5.34
CA PRO A 183 -15.67 12.39 -3.96
C PRO A 183 -16.82 12.85 -3.05
N CYS A 184 -17.02 12.12 -1.95
CA CYS A 184 -17.96 12.50 -0.89
C CYS A 184 -17.20 12.61 0.44
N PHE A 185 -17.18 13.81 1.04
CA PHE A 185 -16.52 14.05 2.32
C PHE A 185 -17.49 13.98 3.52
N ARG A 186 -18.66 13.35 3.37
CA ARG A 186 -19.65 13.17 4.45
C ARG A 186 -19.23 12.06 5.41
N ARG A 187 -18.19 12.32 6.20
CA ARG A 187 -17.69 11.38 7.22
C ARG A 187 -18.69 11.06 8.33
N SER A 188 -19.71 11.90 8.50
CA SER A 188 -20.82 11.66 9.42
C SER A 188 -21.61 10.37 9.16
N LEU A 189 -21.46 9.76 7.98
CA LEU A 189 -22.02 8.43 7.67
C LEU A 189 -21.40 7.31 8.51
N LEU A 190 -20.24 7.56 9.10
CA LEU A 190 -19.48 6.62 9.94
C LEU A 190 -19.48 7.06 11.42
N ASN A 191 -20.50 7.83 11.84
CA ASN A 191 -20.64 8.23 13.23
C ASN A 191 -20.95 7.02 14.13
N PRO A 192 -20.44 7.03 15.38
CA PRO A 192 -20.74 5.98 16.36
C PRO A 192 -22.21 5.97 16.75
N ARG A 193 -22.68 4.79 17.15
CA ARG A 193 -24.03 4.58 17.68
C ARG A 193 -24.16 5.18 19.08
N ARG A 194 -25.40 5.50 19.46
CA ARG A 194 -25.74 6.04 20.78
C ARG A 194 -26.99 5.31 21.33
N PRO A 195 -26.83 4.43 22.34
CA PRO A 195 -25.57 3.97 22.93
C PRO A 195 -24.73 3.13 21.95
N GLY A 196 -23.41 3.10 22.16
CA GLY A 196 -22.51 2.23 21.40
C GLY A 196 -22.74 0.74 21.73
N CYS A 197 -22.39 -0.15 20.80
CA CYS A 197 -22.53 -1.59 20.93
C CYS A 197 -21.27 -2.30 20.44
N ILE A 198 -20.35 -2.55 21.36
CA ILE A 198 -19.04 -3.12 21.07
C ILE A 198 -19.11 -4.64 21.25
N ASP A 199 -18.70 -5.39 20.24
CA ASP A 199 -18.48 -6.82 20.37
C ASP A 199 -17.15 -7.08 21.08
N PRO A 200 -17.09 -7.89 22.16
CA PRO A 200 -15.85 -8.17 22.89
C PRO A 200 -14.72 -8.73 22.02
N THR A 201 -15.03 -9.40 20.90
CA THR A 201 -14.03 -9.93 19.97
C THR A 201 -13.17 -8.85 19.30
N LEU A 202 -13.60 -7.58 19.34
CA LEU A 202 -12.78 -6.46 18.86
C LEU A 202 -11.52 -6.27 19.71
N ASP A 203 -11.56 -6.59 20.99
CA ASP A 203 -10.38 -6.59 21.86
C ASP A 203 -9.41 -7.72 21.47
N ASP A 204 -9.85 -8.77 20.80
CA ASP A 204 -8.98 -9.83 20.26
C ASP A 204 -8.32 -9.42 18.93
N MET A 205 -8.88 -8.44 18.23
CA MET A 205 -8.42 -8.00 16.91
C MET A 205 -7.64 -6.70 16.92
N TYR A 206 -7.89 -5.80 17.87
CA TYR A 206 -7.30 -4.46 17.92
C TYR A 206 -6.65 -4.18 19.27
N VAL A 207 -5.69 -3.26 19.27
CA VAL A 207 -4.94 -2.88 20.47
C VAL A 207 -4.54 -1.40 20.41
N PRO A 208 -4.78 -0.61 21.47
CA PRO A 208 -4.28 0.76 21.55
C PRO A 208 -2.75 0.80 21.55
N ILE A 209 -2.16 1.75 20.83
CA ILE A 209 -0.69 1.83 20.66
C ILE A 209 0.01 2.09 22.00
N SER A 210 -0.64 2.81 22.92
CA SER A 210 -0.16 3.13 24.27
C SER A 210 0.15 1.88 25.10
N THR A 211 -0.47 0.74 24.79
CA THR A 211 -0.28 -0.54 25.50
C THR A 211 0.88 -1.37 24.95
N LEU A 212 1.45 -0.98 23.81
CA LEU A 212 2.56 -1.69 23.17
C LEU A 212 3.89 -1.30 23.81
N PRO A 213 4.87 -2.22 23.85
CA PRO A 213 6.20 -1.89 24.33
C PRO A 213 6.84 -0.78 23.47
N PRO A 214 7.65 0.10 24.07
CA PRO A 214 8.34 1.14 23.31
C PRO A 214 9.24 0.52 22.23
N PRO A 215 9.39 1.17 21.06
CA PRO A 215 10.27 0.67 20.01
C PRO A 215 11.69 0.45 20.53
N LYS A 216 12.28 -0.72 20.27
CA LYS A 216 13.70 -0.97 20.57
C LYS A 216 14.57 0.07 19.86
N GLN A 217 15.50 0.69 20.57
CA GLN A 217 16.51 1.57 19.97
C GLN A 217 17.34 0.74 18.97
N LEU A 218 17.50 1.25 17.75
CA LEU A 218 18.32 0.61 16.73
C LEU A 218 19.78 0.63 17.20
N LEU A 219 20.30 -0.52 17.61
CA LEU A 219 21.74 -0.75 17.58
C LEU A 219 22.10 -1.04 16.12
N GLU A 220 23.18 -0.44 15.62
CA GLU A 220 23.57 -0.44 14.19
C GLU A 220 23.89 -1.82 13.59
N ASP A 221 23.73 -2.91 14.36
CA ASP A 221 24.23 -4.26 14.07
C ASP A 221 23.14 -5.35 14.24
N ASP A 222 21.86 -4.99 14.13
CA ASP A 222 20.76 -5.98 14.17
C ASP A 222 20.57 -6.62 12.78
N ASP A 223 20.84 -7.92 12.66
CA ASP A 223 20.70 -8.74 11.43
C ASP A 223 19.23 -8.87 10.94
N ASP A 224 18.27 -8.29 11.67
CA ASP A 224 16.82 -8.28 11.39
C ASP A 224 16.40 -7.24 10.33
N HIS A 225 17.20 -7.07 9.28
CA HIS A 225 16.82 -6.18 8.17
C HIS A 225 15.66 -6.80 7.37
N LEU A 226 14.46 -6.27 7.57
CA LEU A 226 13.30 -6.55 6.72
C LEU A 226 13.57 -5.99 5.33
N ILE A 227 13.47 -6.85 4.31
CA ILE A 227 13.63 -6.47 2.91
C ILE A 227 12.28 -6.50 2.25
N SER A 228 11.95 -5.44 1.52
CA SER A 228 10.79 -5.39 0.64
C SER A 228 11.12 -6.02 -0.71
N ARG A 229 10.22 -6.87 -1.22
CA ARG A 229 10.34 -7.51 -2.53
C ARG A 229 9.06 -7.47 -3.31
N ILE A 230 9.15 -7.18 -4.61
CA ILE A 230 7.98 -7.21 -5.50
C ILE A 230 8.02 -8.43 -6.41
N TYR A 231 6.99 -9.28 -6.30
CA TYR A 231 6.80 -10.47 -7.11
C TYR A 231 5.75 -10.24 -8.19
N TYR A 232 5.98 -10.84 -9.34
CA TYR A 232 5.04 -10.84 -10.46
C TYR A 232 4.34 -12.20 -10.52
N VAL A 233 3.01 -12.21 -10.42
CA VAL A 233 2.18 -13.42 -10.41
C VAL A 233 1.21 -13.39 -11.59
N THR A 234 1.34 -14.35 -12.49
CA THR A 234 0.54 -14.41 -13.71
C THR A 234 -0.90 -14.83 -13.44
N ILE A 235 -1.80 -14.45 -14.35
CA ILE A 235 -3.20 -14.91 -14.34
C ILE A 235 -3.31 -16.44 -14.34
N ASP A 236 -2.44 -17.14 -15.06
CA ASP A 236 -2.45 -18.60 -15.12
C ASP A 236 -2.03 -19.22 -13.80
N GLN A 237 -1.01 -18.65 -13.14
CA GLN A 237 -0.62 -19.03 -11.78
C GLN A 237 -1.76 -18.77 -10.79
N LEU A 238 -2.43 -17.61 -10.85
CA LEU A 238 -3.57 -17.31 -9.98
C LEU A 238 -4.77 -18.22 -10.22
N ASN A 239 -5.06 -18.54 -11.49
CA ASN A 239 -6.12 -19.48 -11.86
C ASN A 239 -5.79 -20.89 -11.33
N HIS A 240 -4.53 -21.30 -11.43
CA HIS A 240 -4.06 -22.56 -10.87
C HIS A 240 -4.21 -22.59 -9.35
N LEU A 241 -3.76 -21.56 -8.63
CA LEU A 241 -3.96 -21.45 -7.17
C LEU A 241 -5.44 -21.48 -6.78
N GLN A 242 -6.29 -20.75 -7.51
CA GLN A 242 -7.75 -20.77 -7.30
C GLN A 242 -8.34 -22.16 -7.51
N SER A 243 -7.89 -22.89 -8.54
CA SER A 243 -8.34 -24.25 -8.82
C SER A 243 -7.97 -25.22 -7.69
N LEU A 244 -6.77 -25.08 -7.13
CA LEU A 244 -6.29 -25.90 -6.01
C LEU A 244 -7.02 -25.59 -4.70
N ALA A 245 -7.39 -24.33 -4.48
CA ALA A 245 -8.15 -23.90 -3.31
C ALA A 245 -9.65 -24.22 -3.39
N THR A 246 -10.16 -24.55 -4.58
CA THR A 246 -11.56 -24.91 -4.81
C THR A 246 -11.76 -26.40 -4.55
N SER A 247 -12.60 -26.74 -3.58
CA SER A 247 -12.95 -28.13 -3.26
C SER A 247 -14.45 -28.25 -3.02
N ASN A 248 -15.00 -29.45 -3.24
CA ASN A 248 -16.40 -29.79 -2.95
C ASN A 248 -17.43 -28.79 -3.54
N GLY A 249 -17.18 -28.26 -4.75
CA GLY A 249 -18.05 -27.29 -5.42
C GLY A 249 -17.98 -25.84 -4.90
N HIS A 250 -17.22 -25.57 -3.83
CA HIS A 250 -17.09 -24.23 -3.25
C HIS A 250 -15.91 -23.49 -3.88
N LYS A 251 -16.21 -22.66 -4.88
CA LYS A 251 -15.21 -21.84 -5.57
C LYS A 251 -14.69 -20.73 -4.65
N ARG A 252 -13.39 -20.73 -4.38
CA ARG A 252 -12.72 -19.64 -3.65
C ARG A 252 -12.40 -18.49 -4.58
N THR A 253 -12.33 -17.28 -4.07
CA THR A 253 -11.81 -16.12 -4.80
C THR A 253 -10.30 -16.26 -5.03
N LYS A 254 -9.77 -15.57 -6.04
CA LYS A 254 -8.31 -15.54 -6.28
C LYS A 254 -7.55 -14.93 -5.10
N LEU A 255 -8.17 -13.96 -4.41
CA LEU A 255 -7.61 -13.32 -3.22
C LEU A 255 -7.47 -14.32 -2.07
N GLU A 256 -8.54 -15.07 -1.76
CA GLU A 256 -8.50 -16.10 -0.71
C GLU A 256 -7.48 -17.19 -1.04
N ALA A 257 -7.49 -17.68 -2.30
CA ALA A 257 -6.56 -18.72 -2.74
C ALA A 257 -5.10 -18.28 -2.64
N PHE A 258 -4.81 -17.04 -3.06
CA PHE A 258 -3.47 -16.48 -3.00
C PHE A 258 -3.03 -16.17 -1.57
N SER A 259 -3.91 -15.61 -0.74
CA SER A 259 -3.62 -15.33 0.67
C SER A 259 -3.35 -16.62 1.45
N ALA A 260 -4.13 -17.67 1.21
CA ALA A 260 -3.90 -18.98 1.81
C ALA A 260 -2.58 -19.62 1.32
N PHE A 261 -2.21 -19.42 0.06
CA PHE A 261 -0.93 -19.87 -0.48
C PHE A 261 0.25 -19.17 0.19
N LEU A 262 0.20 -17.84 0.29
CA LEU A 262 1.24 -17.06 0.97
C LEU A 262 1.32 -17.44 2.45
N TRP A 263 0.19 -17.58 3.14
CA TRP A 263 0.20 -17.96 4.54
C TRP A 263 0.86 -19.34 4.73
N LYS A 264 0.54 -20.30 3.86
CA LYS A 264 1.24 -21.60 3.85
C LYS A 264 2.75 -21.42 3.63
N MET A 265 3.18 -20.57 2.71
CA MET A 265 4.60 -20.32 2.46
C MET A 265 5.31 -19.74 3.69
N VAL A 266 4.75 -18.68 4.26
CA VAL A 266 5.33 -18.00 5.43
C VAL A 266 5.39 -18.97 6.62
N ALA A 267 4.30 -19.71 6.90
CA ALA A 267 4.28 -20.73 7.95
C ALA A 267 5.23 -21.93 7.71
N GLN A 268 5.72 -22.12 6.49
CA GLN A 268 6.74 -23.12 6.16
C GLN A 268 8.17 -22.58 6.30
N CYS A 269 8.39 -21.29 6.06
CA CYS A 269 9.67 -20.62 6.31
C CYS A 269 10.01 -20.63 7.80
N ASP A 270 9.03 -20.32 8.64
CA ASP A 270 9.13 -20.30 10.10
C ASP A 270 9.55 -21.66 10.71
N LYS A 271 9.20 -22.77 10.04
CA LYS A 271 9.61 -24.12 10.45
C LYS A 271 11.05 -24.46 10.09
N LYS A 272 11.63 -23.79 9.07
CA LYS A 272 13.01 -24.03 8.61
C LYS A 272 14.04 -23.32 9.49
N THR A 273 13.67 -22.24 10.18
CA THR A 273 14.52 -21.52 11.14
C THR A 273 14.79 -22.33 12.42
N SER A 274 14.00 -23.38 12.73
CA SER A 274 14.18 -24.21 13.93
C SER A 274 15.20 -25.37 13.80
N THR A 275 15.81 -25.64 12.64
CA THR A 275 16.88 -26.68 12.59
C THR A 275 17.83 -26.48 11.39
N LYS A 276 19.13 -26.31 11.69
CA LYS A 276 20.24 -26.33 10.73
C LYS A 276 20.19 -27.54 9.79
N LEU A 277 20.23 -27.25 8.49
CA LEU A 277 20.74 -28.07 7.37
C LEU A 277 20.46 -29.57 7.38
N GLN A 278 19.57 -30.01 6.47
CA GLN A 278 19.92 -31.08 5.53
C GLN A 278 19.11 -30.97 4.23
N LYS A 279 19.80 -30.47 3.19
CA LYS A 279 19.81 -30.96 1.81
C LYS A 279 18.47 -31.01 1.05
N TRP A 280 18.14 -30.01 0.22
CA TRP A 280 17.23 -30.27 -0.93
C TRP A 280 17.47 -29.34 -2.13
N GLU A 281 18.48 -29.66 -2.93
CA GLU A 281 18.47 -29.42 -4.38
C GLU A 281 17.62 -30.53 -5.02
N SER A 282 16.31 -30.30 -5.17
CA SER A 282 15.42 -30.92 -6.18
C SER A 282 13.97 -30.82 -5.73
N LEU A 283 13.32 -29.68 -5.93
CA LEU A 283 11.86 -29.63 -6.03
C LEU A 283 11.48 -28.68 -7.15
N SER A 284 11.66 -29.19 -8.38
CA SER A 284 10.90 -28.78 -9.54
C SER A 284 9.41 -29.02 -9.27
N MET A 285 8.57 -28.01 -9.50
CA MET A 285 7.15 -28.08 -9.95
C MET A 285 6.14 -29.06 -9.31
N GLU A 286 6.46 -29.82 -8.26
CA GLU A 286 5.56 -30.83 -7.66
C GLU A 286 5.11 -30.45 -6.23
N GLY A 287 5.62 -29.37 -5.64
CA GLY A 287 5.26 -28.91 -4.28
C GLY A 287 4.00 -28.04 -4.16
N VAL A 288 3.29 -27.79 -5.28
CA VAL A 288 2.08 -26.93 -5.33
C VAL A 288 0.82 -27.69 -4.87
N GLY A 289 0.89 -29.02 -4.72
CA GLY A 289 -0.20 -29.80 -4.15
C GLY A 289 -0.41 -29.51 -2.67
N TYR A 290 -1.65 -29.28 -2.25
CA TYR A 290 -2.10 -29.06 -0.87
C TYR A 290 -1.77 -27.70 -0.25
N VAL A 291 -2.48 -26.65 -0.66
CA VAL A 291 -2.97 -25.72 0.37
C VAL A 291 -3.90 -26.55 1.25
N LYS A 292 -3.54 -26.79 2.53
CA LYS A 292 -4.39 -27.61 3.41
C LYS A 292 -5.79 -26.99 3.45
N GLU A 293 -6.81 -27.83 3.35
CA GLU A 293 -8.23 -27.50 3.48
C GLU A 293 -8.51 -26.52 4.64
N GLU A 294 -7.77 -26.71 5.72
CA GLU A 294 -7.84 -25.92 6.95
C GLU A 294 -7.44 -24.45 6.76
N ALA A 295 -6.31 -24.16 6.11
CA ALA A 295 -5.82 -22.77 5.96
C ALA A 295 -6.76 -21.92 5.09
N ARG A 296 -7.30 -22.50 4.01
CA ARG A 296 -8.27 -21.82 3.14
C ARG A 296 -9.61 -21.58 3.85
N LYS A 297 -10.02 -22.51 4.72
CA LYS A 297 -11.25 -22.38 5.50
C LYS A 297 -11.09 -21.26 6.54
N GLN A 298 -9.96 -21.22 7.24
CA GLN A 298 -9.67 -20.16 8.22
C GLN A 298 -9.63 -18.76 7.58
N VAL A 299 -9.00 -18.59 6.41
CA VAL A 299 -9.04 -17.30 5.68
C VAL A 299 -10.48 -16.92 5.31
N HIS A 300 -11.27 -17.87 4.84
CA HIS A 300 -12.66 -17.61 4.46
C HIS A 300 -13.53 -17.25 5.67
N ASP A 301 -13.49 -18.05 6.73
CA ASP A 301 -14.28 -17.86 7.95
C ASP A 301 -13.90 -16.53 8.64
N PHE A 302 -12.61 -16.15 8.61
CA PHE A 302 -12.16 -14.84 9.10
C PHE A 302 -12.76 -13.69 8.28
N LEU A 303 -12.68 -13.77 6.95
CA LEU A 303 -13.22 -12.74 6.06
C LEU A 303 -14.74 -12.62 6.20
N GLU A 304 -15.46 -13.74 6.32
CA GLU A 304 -16.92 -13.76 6.47
C GLU A 304 -17.37 -12.98 7.71
N ASN A 305 -16.65 -13.10 8.82
CA ASN A 305 -16.95 -12.38 10.07
C ASN A 305 -16.50 -10.90 10.02
N ALA A 306 -15.36 -10.62 9.38
CA ALA A 306 -14.75 -9.28 9.36
C ALA A 306 -15.37 -8.31 8.32
N VAL A 307 -16.15 -8.80 7.36
CA VAL A 307 -16.79 -7.96 6.31
C VAL A 307 -18.27 -7.66 6.58
N THR A 308 -18.75 -7.88 7.80
CA THR A 308 -20.15 -7.64 8.17
C THR A 308 -20.38 -6.18 8.57
N LYS A 309 -21.59 -5.70 8.32
CA LYS A 309 -22.01 -4.35 8.76
C LYS A 309 -21.86 -4.18 10.27
N ASP A 310 -22.23 -5.19 11.04
CA ASP A 310 -22.20 -5.12 12.50
C ASP A 310 -20.76 -5.08 13.03
N HIS A 311 -19.82 -5.80 12.40
CA HIS A 311 -18.39 -5.68 12.71
C HIS A 311 -17.90 -4.23 12.52
N PHE A 312 -18.18 -3.60 11.37
CA PHE A 312 -17.76 -2.21 11.12
C PHE A 312 -18.41 -1.21 12.08
N LEU A 313 -19.70 -1.36 12.38
CA LEU A 313 -20.37 -0.51 13.37
C LEU A 313 -19.80 -0.72 14.77
N GLY A 314 -19.47 -1.97 15.14
CA GLY A 314 -18.81 -2.31 16.39
C GLY A 314 -17.42 -1.68 16.48
N LEU A 315 -16.64 -1.73 15.40
CA LEU A 315 -15.31 -1.12 15.32
C LEU A 315 -15.37 0.40 15.46
N ILE A 316 -16.33 1.07 14.82
CA ILE A 316 -16.54 2.52 14.98
C ILE A 316 -16.81 2.87 16.45
N ASP A 317 -17.69 2.12 17.11
CA ASP A 317 -18.00 2.33 18.54
C ASP A 317 -16.80 2.00 19.44
N TRP A 318 -16.03 0.96 19.10
CA TRP A 318 -14.81 0.59 19.82
C TRP A 318 -13.78 1.69 19.74
N VAL A 319 -13.54 2.27 18.55
CA VAL A 319 -12.64 3.42 18.42
C VAL A 319 -13.16 4.61 19.22
N GLU A 320 -14.47 4.92 19.14
CA GLU A 320 -15.05 6.02 19.94
C GLU A 320 -14.78 5.87 21.44
N ALA A 321 -14.83 4.64 21.98
CA ALA A 321 -14.56 4.36 23.39
C ALA A 321 -13.08 4.52 23.78
N HIS A 322 -12.15 4.41 22.82
CA HIS A 322 -10.70 4.49 23.05
C HIS A 322 -10.07 5.82 22.63
N ARG A 323 -10.85 6.73 22.04
CA ARG A 323 -10.37 8.07 21.67
C ARG A 323 -9.82 8.84 22.89
N PRO A 324 -8.75 9.63 22.71
CA PRO A 324 -8.10 9.99 21.44
C PRO A 324 -6.96 9.05 21.03
N GLU A 325 -6.82 7.87 21.66
CA GLU A 325 -5.68 7.00 21.43
C GLU A 325 -5.79 6.26 20.07
N PRO A 326 -4.76 6.36 19.20
CA PRO A 326 -4.71 5.51 18.01
C PRO A 326 -4.50 4.05 18.42
N ALA A 327 -4.97 3.16 17.57
CA ALA A 327 -4.85 1.73 17.73
C ALA A 327 -4.26 1.09 16.45
N LEU A 328 -4.10 -0.22 16.51
CA LEU A 328 -3.75 -1.01 15.34
C LEU A 328 -4.36 -2.39 15.49
N ALA A 329 -4.55 -3.07 14.37
CA ALA A 329 -4.92 -4.46 14.42
C ALA A 329 -3.75 -5.25 15.05
N LYS A 330 -4.04 -6.15 16.00
CA LYS A 330 -3.04 -6.94 16.74
C LYS A 330 -2.11 -7.75 15.85
N ILE A 331 -2.55 -8.08 14.64
CA ILE A 331 -1.69 -8.64 13.58
C ILE A 331 -0.43 -7.79 13.35
N TYR A 332 -0.48 -6.49 13.57
CA TYR A 332 0.65 -5.56 13.41
C TYR A 332 1.46 -5.33 14.69
N SER A 333 1.03 -5.82 15.85
CA SER A 333 1.66 -5.55 17.16
C SER A 333 2.70 -6.58 17.60
N SER A 334 3.09 -7.55 16.77
CA SER A 334 3.91 -8.69 17.22
C SER A 334 5.27 -8.25 17.78
N GLY A 335 5.35 -8.19 19.11
CA GLY A 335 6.54 -7.82 19.86
C GLY A 335 6.89 -8.91 20.85
N SER A 336 7.97 -9.65 20.56
CA SER A 336 8.83 -10.36 21.51
C SER A 336 8.36 -11.65 22.24
N SER A 337 7.18 -12.20 21.97
CA SER A 337 6.87 -13.59 22.39
C SER A 337 7.33 -14.57 21.31
N SER A 338 8.09 -15.60 21.70
CA SER A 338 8.43 -16.76 20.85
C SER A 338 7.21 -17.62 20.45
N GLU A 339 5.99 -17.17 20.77
CA GLU A 339 4.72 -17.84 20.45
C GLU A 339 3.95 -17.15 19.31
N ASP A 340 4.31 -15.92 18.93
CA ASP A 340 3.64 -15.19 17.86
C ASP A 340 4.24 -15.58 16.51
N GLY A 341 3.50 -16.43 15.78
CA GLY A 341 3.84 -16.81 14.41
C GLY A 341 3.77 -15.63 13.42
N PRO A 342 4.23 -15.86 12.18
CA PRO A 342 4.40 -14.81 11.21
C PRO A 342 3.04 -14.44 10.64
N ALA A 343 2.77 -13.14 10.58
CA ALA A 343 1.47 -12.64 10.18
C ALA A 343 1.48 -12.16 8.73
N LEU A 344 0.38 -12.42 8.01
CA LEU A 344 0.21 -12.06 6.62
C LEU A 344 -1.05 -11.21 6.47
N TRP A 345 -0.93 -10.09 5.77
CA TRP A 345 -2.06 -9.25 5.42
C TRP A 345 -2.09 -9.04 3.92
N CYS A 346 -3.22 -9.31 3.26
CA CYS A 346 -3.43 -9.09 1.83
C CYS A 346 -4.50 -8.03 1.62
N HIS A 347 -4.26 -7.06 0.73
CA HIS A 347 -5.29 -6.12 0.27
C HIS A 347 -5.51 -6.24 -1.23
N ARG A 348 -6.78 -6.17 -1.64
CA ARG A 348 -7.17 -6.10 -3.05
C ARG A 348 -7.47 -4.65 -3.42
N ALA A 349 -6.57 -4.00 -4.15
CA ALA A 349 -6.96 -2.82 -4.90
C ALA A 349 -7.91 -3.26 -6.04
N SER A 350 -9.18 -2.81 -6.05
CA SER A 350 -10.09 -3.11 -7.16
C SER A 350 -9.64 -2.32 -8.40
N ASP A 351 -9.04 -3.03 -9.35
CA ASP A 351 -8.31 -2.49 -10.51
C ASP A 351 -9.19 -2.20 -11.74
N SER A 352 -10.52 -2.29 -11.65
CA SER A 352 -11.36 -2.05 -12.83
C SER A 352 -11.31 -0.60 -13.35
N ARG A 353 -10.63 0.31 -12.63
CA ARG A 353 -10.57 1.74 -12.96
C ARG A 353 -9.21 2.40 -12.80
N PHE A 354 -8.11 1.70 -12.48
CA PHE A 354 -6.78 2.37 -12.46
C PHE A 354 -6.56 3.12 -13.78
N PRO A 355 -5.89 4.30 -13.76
CA PRO A 355 -5.72 5.09 -14.97
C PRO A 355 -5.19 4.24 -16.12
N ARG A 356 -5.92 4.15 -17.24
CA ARG A 356 -5.37 3.63 -18.49
C ARG A 356 -4.42 4.65 -19.08
N TRP A 357 -3.25 4.76 -18.48
CA TRP A 357 -2.02 5.20 -19.11
C TRP A 357 -1.14 3.96 -19.20
N THR A 358 -0.60 3.65 -20.37
CA THR A 358 0.12 2.40 -20.62
C THR A 358 1.28 2.20 -19.64
N SER A 359 1.14 1.19 -18.78
CA SER A 359 2.12 0.53 -17.89
C SER A 359 1.99 0.73 -16.35
N GLY A 360 2.55 -0.25 -15.62
CA GLY A 360 2.22 -0.68 -14.26
C GLY A 360 2.22 0.37 -13.16
N GLY A 361 1.22 0.27 -12.28
CA GLY A 361 1.23 0.89 -10.95
C GLY A 361 1.73 -0.11 -9.91
N VAL A 362 2.68 0.30 -9.08
CA VAL A 362 3.15 -0.41 -7.90
C VAL A 362 2.74 0.43 -6.70
N SER A 363 1.99 -0.12 -5.76
CA SER A 363 1.69 0.55 -4.49
C SER A 363 2.54 -0.05 -3.38
N ARG A 364 3.09 0.81 -2.49
CA ARG A 364 3.93 0.42 -1.36
C ARG A 364 3.55 1.22 -0.12
N PHE A 365 3.32 0.53 0.99
CA PHE A 365 3.22 1.17 2.30
C PHE A 365 4.62 1.55 2.79
N SER A 366 4.94 2.84 2.96
CA SER A 366 6.18 3.26 3.61
C SER A 366 5.91 3.48 5.10
N GLY A 367 5.79 2.39 5.84
CA GLY A 367 5.53 2.38 7.28
C GLY A 367 6.74 1.94 8.12
N HIS A 368 7.97 2.14 7.62
CA HIS A 368 9.23 1.64 8.20
C HIS A 368 9.42 1.93 9.71
N THR A 369 8.70 2.91 10.25
CA THR A 369 8.83 3.33 11.66
C THR A 369 7.72 2.80 12.57
N ILE A 370 6.59 2.31 12.04
CA ILE A 370 5.41 1.97 12.85
C ILE A 370 5.19 0.46 12.92
N PHE A 371 5.40 -0.27 11.82
CA PHE A 371 5.18 -1.70 11.74
C PHE A 371 6.50 -2.45 11.99
N ARG A 372 6.92 -2.54 13.26
CA ARG A 372 8.10 -3.31 13.69
C ARG A 372 7.76 -4.72 14.20
N GLY A 373 6.57 -5.22 13.87
CA GLY A 373 6.22 -6.61 14.16
C GLY A 373 6.76 -7.56 13.10
N ALA A 374 6.94 -8.84 13.47
CA ALA A 374 7.21 -9.96 12.55
C ALA A 374 6.07 -10.23 11.53
N ALA A 375 5.12 -9.31 11.41
CA ALA A 375 4.10 -9.33 10.38
C ALA A 375 4.71 -8.91 9.06
N THR A 376 4.58 -9.78 8.06
CA THR A 376 4.99 -9.53 6.68
C THR A 376 3.81 -8.91 5.92
N PRO A 377 3.73 -7.57 5.78
CA PRO A 377 2.67 -6.95 4.99
C PRO A 377 2.83 -7.37 3.52
N VAL A 378 1.70 -7.76 2.91
CA VAL A 378 1.60 -8.20 1.53
C VAL A 378 0.56 -7.36 0.78
N MET A 379 1.01 -6.64 -0.24
CA MET A 379 0.11 -5.78 -1.00
C MET A 379 -0.08 -6.32 -2.42
N LEU A 380 -1.32 -6.71 -2.75
CA LEU A 380 -1.69 -7.17 -4.08
C LEU A 380 -2.21 -6.02 -4.94
N CYS A 381 -1.40 -5.64 -5.93
CA CYS A 381 -1.77 -4.69 -6.98
C CYS A 381 -2.02 -5.47 -8.27
N GLN A 382 -3.12 -5.23 -8.98
CA GLN A 382 -3.32 -5.89 -10.26
C GLN A 382 -2.54 -5.14 -11.37
N CYS A 383 -1.92 -5.87 -12.29
CA CYS A 383 -1.06 -5.33 -13.33
C CYS A 383 -1.90 -4.82 -14.53
N PRO A 384 -1.84 -3.52 -14.87
CA PRO A 384 -2.65 -2.94 -15.94
C PRO A 384 -2.20 -3.35 -17.36
N LEU A 385 -1.01 -3.95 -17.52
CA LEU A 385 -0.53 -4.44 -18.83
C LEU A 385 -1.21 -5.74 -19.27
N ARG A 386 -1.76 -6.52 -18.34
CA ARG A 386 -2.47 -7.78 -18.63
C ARG A 386 -3.57 -7.98 -17.60
N LEU A 387 -4.82 -7.78 -18.02
CA LEU A 387 -6.03 -8.11 -17.25
C LEU A 387 -5.85 -9.48 -16.56
N GLY A 388 -5.87 -9.48 -15.22
CA GLY A 388 -5.78 -10.69 -14.41
C GLY A 388 -4.41 -11.05 -13.81
N THR A 389 -3.39 -10.22 -13.99
CA THR A 389 -2.06 -10.44 -13.39
C THR A 389 -1.90 -9.61 -12.09
N VAL A 390 -1.12 -10.05 -11.10
CA VAL A 390 -0.92 -9.35 -9.81
C VAL A 390 0.56 -9.11 -9.53
N MET A 391 0.93 -7.91 -9.09
CA MET A 391 2.19 -7.57 -8.43
C MET A 391 2.00 -7.61 -6.93
N ASP A 392 2.95 -8.20 -6.22
CA ASP A 392 2.87 -8.42 -4.78
C ASP A 392 4.11 -7.89 -4.06
N SER A 393 3.95 -7.01 -3.07
CA SER A 393 5.07 -6.52 -2.25
C SER A 393 5.12 -7.25 -0.91
N ILE A 394 6.16 -8.06 -0.67
CA ILE A 394 6.38 -8.82 0.57
C ILE A 394 7.55 -8.19 1.33
N HIS A 395 7.38 -7.93 2.64
CA HIS A 395 8.48 -7.54 3.51
C HIS A 395 8.83 -8.70 4.43
N ALA A 396 10.06 -9.22 4.38
CA ALA A 396 10.48 -10.38 5.19
C ALA A 396 11.97 -10.29 5.59
N PRO A 397 12.41 -10.98 6.66
CA PRO A 397 13.83 -11.07 7.02
C PRO A 397 14.67 -11.64 5.86
N ASN A 398 15.93 -11.21 5.79
CA ASN A 398 16.83 -11.49 4.66
C ASN A 398 16.99 -13.00 4.36
N GLU A 399 16.97 -13.87 5.39
CA GLU A 399 17.08 -15.33 5.22
C GLU A 399 15.79 -15.99 4.68
N GLU A 400 14.60 -15.46 5.00
CA GLU A 400 13.32 -16.02 4.54
C GLU A 400 12.96 -15.60 3.11
N ALA A 401 13.44 -14.43 2.69
CA ALA A 401 13.21 -13.88 1.36
C ALA A 401 13.89 -14.70 0.25
N VAL A 402 14.85 -15.57 0.56
CA VAL A 402 15.60 -16.39 -0.41
C VAL A 402 14.74 -17.52 -1.04
N GLY A 403 13.60 -17.87 -0.42
CA GLY A 403 12.76 -18.98 -0.87
C GLY A 403 11.64 -18.65 -1.87
N VAL A 404 11.39 -17.37 -2.15
CA VAL A 404 10.26 -16.96 -3.00
C VAL A 404 10.78 -16.65 -4.41
N TYR A 405 10.45 -17.56 -5.33
CA TYR A 405 10.56 -17.54 -6.79
C TYR A 405 11.39 -16.40 -7.44
N ARG A 406 12.55 -16.76 -8.00
CA ARG A 406 13.20 -15.97 -9.07
C ARG A 406 12.55 -16.38 -10.39
N ASP A 407 11.96 -15.42 -11.11
CA ASP A 407 11.70 -15.59 -12.53
C ASP A 407 13.05 -15.49 -13.28
N PRO A 408 13.48 -16.51 -14.04
CA PRO A 408 14.73 -16.47 -14.80
C PRO A 408 14.62 -15.67 -16.11
N GLY A 409 13.48 -15.06 -16.42
CA GLY A 409 13.22 -14.43 -17.71
C GLY A 409 12.79 -12.96 -17.66
N LEU A 410 13.61 -12.07 -17.11
CA LEU A 410 13.64 -10.64 -17.42
C LEU A 410 15.05 -10.08 -17.33
#